data_AF-A0A0G2AIQ5-F1
#
_entry.id   AF-A0A0G2AIQ5-F1
#
_cell.length_a   1.000
_cell.length_b   1.000
_cell.length_c   1.000
_cell.angle_alpha   90.00
_cell.angle_beta   90.00
_cell.angle_gamma   90.00
#
_symmetry.space_group_name_H-M   'P 1'
#
loop_
_entity.id
_entity.type
_entity.pdbx_description
1 polymer ?
#
loop_
_entity_poly.entity_id
_entity_poly.type
_entity_poly.pdbx_seq_one_letter_code
_entity_poly.pdbx_strand_id
1 'polypeptide(L)'
;MKLFDQFFKPRVHESVAISALLAVSLALHAAWLSHLILFRVPELFNRLFLSDTIGPIFIVYTLSLGVGLGSFLLFCFFLRGRDCTELRDRAFWFFVVSLIMFLVLTFPFVYVFEIAVSSV
;
A
#
# COMPACT_ATOMS: atom_id res chain seq x y z
N MET A 1 -24.57 -17.57 -14.91
CA MET A 1 -23.24 -17.98 -15.41
C MET A 1 -22.58 -16.96 -16.35
N LYS A 2 -23.30 -16.28 -17.26
CA LYS A 2 -22.69 -15.29 -18.19
C LYS A 2 -21.95 -14.09 -17.56
N LEU A 3 -22.30 -13.68 -16.34
CA LEU A 3 -21.64 -12.57 -15.64
C LEU A 3 -20.24 -12.95 -15.12
N PHE A 4 -20.07 -14.17 -14.60
CA PHE A 4 -18.77 -14.66 -14.14
C PHE A 4 -17.81 -14.86 -15.32
N ASP A 5 -18.27 -15.42 -16.45
CA ASP A 5 -17.41 -15.66 -17.62
C ASP A 5 -16.91 -14.37 -18.30
N GLN A 6 -17.62 -13.24 -18.14
CA GLN A 6 -17.13 -11.93 -18.61
C GLN A 6 -16.05 -11.33 -17.71
N PHE A 7 -16.13 -11.54 -16.39
CA PHE A 7 -15.09 -11.11 -15.45
C PHE A 7 -13.84 -11.99 -15.52
N PHE A 8 -14.01 -13.29 -15.79
CA PHE A 8 -12.92 -14.27 -15.89
C PHE A 8 -12.55 -14.60 -17.34
N LYS A 9 -12.47 -13.58 -18.22
CA LYS A 9 -11.73 -13.75 -19.48
C LYS A 9 -10.27 -14.14 -19.13
N PRO A 10 -9.65 -15.09 -19.86
CA PRO A 10 -8.30 -15.61 -19.55
C PRO A 10 -7.17 -14.56 -19.70
N ARG A 11 -7.52 -13.30 -20.01
CA ARG A 11 -6.60 -12.18 -20.14
C ARG A 11 -7.11 -11.04 -19.26
N VAL A 12 -6.43 -10.80 -18.15
CA VAL A 12 -6.62 -9.58 -17.36
C VAL A 12 -6.32 -8.39 -18.27
N HIS A 13 -7.23 -7.41 -18.32
CA HIS A 13 -6.97 -6.19 -19.07
C HIS A 13 -5.71 -5.51 -18.52
N GLU A 14 -4.78 -5.13 -19.39
CA GLU A 14 -3.48 -4.56 -19.00
C GLU A 14 -3.64 -3.36 -18.07
N SER A 15 -4.64 -2.51 -18.32
CA SER A 15 -4.98 -1.38 -17.44
C SER A 15 -5.35 -1.80 -16.02
N VAL A 16 -6.04 -2.94 -15.84
CA VAL A 16 -6.41 -3.49 -14.52
C VAL A 16 -5.18 -4.05 -13.81
N ALA A 17 -4.32 -4.77 -14.53
CA ALA A 17 -3.07 -5.30 -13.95
C ALA A 17 -2.15 -4.16 -13.49
N ILE A 18 -2.01 -3.11 -14.30
CA ILE A 18 -1.23 -1.92 -13.96
C ILE A 18 -1.85 -1.16 -12.78
N SER A 19 -3.17 -1.03 -12.75
CA SER A 19 -3.88 -0.42 -11.61
C SER A 19 -3.63 -1.18 -10.32
N ALA A 20 -3.65 -2.52 -10.37
CA ALA A 20 -3.35 -3.37 -9.22
C ALA A 20 -1.89 -3.20 -8.75
N LEU A 21 -0.92 -3.18 -9.67
CA LEU A 21 0.48 -2.95 -9.33
C LEU A 21 0.70 -1.60 -8.64
N LEU A 22 0.16 -0.51 -9.20
CA LEU A 22 0.27 0.82 -8.61
C LEU A 22 -0.41 0.89 -7.24
N ALA A 23 -1.59 0.29 -7.11
CA ALA A 23 -2.35 0.26 -5.87
C ALA A 23 -1.64 -0.51 -4.75
N VAL A 24 -1.12 -1.69 -5.05
CA VAL A 24 -0.32 -2.47 -4.09
C VAL A 24 0.93 -1.70 -3.70
N SER A 25 1.61 -1.06 -4.65
CA SER A 25 2.77 -0.23 -4.36
C SER A 25 2.45 0.89 -3.36
N LEU A 26 1.35 1.61 -3.56
CA LEU A 26 0.90 2.65 -2.62
C LEU A 26 0.46 2.07 -1.27
N ALA A 27 -0.16 0.90 -1.25
CA ALA A 27 -0.53 0.21 -0.03
C ALA A 27 0.71 -0.18 0.80
N LEU A 28 1.82 -0.58 0.16
CA LEU A 28 3.09 -0.86 0.84
C LEU A 28 3.67 0.41 1.51
N HIS A 29 3.64 1.55 0.81
CA HIS A 29 4.06 2.83 1.41
C HIS A 29 3.16 3.23 2.58
N ALA A 30 1.84 3.06 2.43
CA ALA A 30 0.88 3.35 3.51
C ALA A 30 1.09 2.43 4.72
N ALA A 31 1.35 1.14 4.49
CA ALA A 31 1.64 0.17 5.54
C ALA A 31 2.87 0.58 6.35
N TRP A 32 3.96 0.91 5.64
CA TRP A 32 5.18 1.33 6.31
C TRP A 32 5.00 2.67 7.06
N LEU A 33 4.41 3.68 6.41
CA LEU A 33 4.20 5.00 7.03
C LEU A 33 3.29 4.91 8.25
N SER A 34 2.18 4.17 8.16
CA SER A 34 1.26 3.99 9.28
C SER A 34 1.93 3.24 10.43
N HIS A 35 2.71 2.19 10.14
CA HIS A 35 3.51 1.51 11.13
C HIS A 35 4.49 2.47 11.83
N LEU A 36 5.26 3.27 11.07
CA LEU A 36 6.19 4.25 11.63
C LEU A 36 5.47 5.30 12.49
N ILE A 37 4.34 5.84 12.04
CA ILE A 37 3.56 6.83 12.79
C ILE A 37 3.04 6.25 14.10
N LEU A 38 2.55 5.01 14.09
CA LEU A 38 2.05 4.34 15.29
C LEU A 38 3.13 4.15 16.36
N PHE A 39 4.40 3.92 15.95
CA PHE A 39 5.52 3.83 16.89
C PHE A 39 6.03 5.20 17.36
N ARG A 40 5.93 6.24 16.53
CA ARG A 40 6.50 7.56 16.83
C ARG A 40 5.53 8.52 17.51
N VAL A 41 4.22 8.32 17.35
CA VAL A 41 3.18 9.24 17.87
C VAL A 41 2.19 8.44 18.74
N PRO A 42 2.50 8.27 20.04
CA PRO A 42 1.67 7.47 20.94
C PRO A 42 0.26 8.04 21.12
N GLU A 43 0.04 9.35 20.94
CA GLU A 43 -1.31 9.94 20.97
C GLU A 43 -2.20 9.41 19.83
N LEU A 44 -1.62 9.23 18.65
CA LEU A 44 -2.33 8.73 17.47
C LEU A 44 -2.64 7.24 17.63
N PHE A 45 -1.68 6.49 18.17
CA PHE A 45 -1.87 5.10 18.56
C PHE A 45 -3.04 4.97 19.53
N ASN A 46 -3.03 5.69 20.65
CA ASN A 46 -4.06 5.60 21.69
C ASN A 46 -5.46 5.98 21.19
N ARG A 47 -5.56 6.88 20.21
CA ARG A 47 -6.85 7.26 19.58
C ARG A 47 -7.39 6.21 18.62
N LEU A 48 -6.51 5.51 17.91
CA LEU A 48 -6.87 4.53 16.88
C LEU A 48 -6.95 3.11 17.45
N PHE A 49 -6.36 2.87 18.62
CA PHE A 49 -6.36 1.60 19.31
C PHE A 49 -7.75 1.29 19.88
N LEU A 50 -8.48 0.40 19.19
CA LEU A 50 -9.86 0.06 19.51
C LEU A 50 -9.98 -1.06 20.55
N SER A 51 -9.03 -1.99 20.60
CA SER A 51 -9.11 -3.17 21.47
C SER A 51 -7.78 -3.90 21.58
N ASP A 52 -7.43 -4.33 22.80
CA ASP A 52 -6.27 -5.20 23.08
C ASP A 52 -6.29 -6.52 22.31
N THR A 53 -7.48 -7.02 21.97
CA THR A 53 -7.64 -8.32 21.31
C THR A 53 -7.23 -8.30 19.84
N ILE A 54 -7.39 -7.16 19.17
CA ILE A 54 -7.12 -7.02 17.73
C ILE A 54 -5.71 -6.46 17.50
N GLY A 55 -5.17 -5.76 18.50
CA GLY A 55 -3.82 -5.24 18.50
C GLY A 55 -3.60 -4.10 17.49
N PRO A 56 -2.42 -3.46 17.53
CA PRO A 56 -2.12 -2.30 16.70
C PRO A 56 -1.86 -2.64 15.24
N ILE A 57 -1.56 -3.90 14.98
CA ILE A 57 -1.35 -4.46 13.64
C ILE A 57 -2.59 -4.29 12.77
N PHE A 58 -3.79 -4.36 13.36
CA PHE A 58 -5.04 -4.17 12.63
C PHE A 58 -5.17 -2.78 12.00
N ILE A 59 -4.76 -1.73 12.71
CA ILE A 59 -4.83 -0.35 12.22
C ILE A 59 -3.99 -0.20 10.95
N VAL A 60 -2.78 -0.77 10.95
CA VAL A 60 -1.88 -0.77 9.78
C VAL A 60 -2.55 -1.46 8.60
N TYR A 61 -3.14 -2.64 8.81
CA TYR A 61 -3.83 -3.36 7.74
C TYR A 61 -5.05 -2.62 7.22
N THR A 62 -5.88 -2.04 8.08
CA THR A 62 -7.07 -1.27 7.67
C THR A 62 -6.69 -0.05 6.85
N LEU A 63 -5.69 0.72 7.27
CA LEU A 63 -5.21 1.89 6.54
C LEU A 63 -4.61 1.50 5.18
N SER A 64 -3.79 0.45 5.16
CA SER A 64 -3.17 -0.05 3.93
C SER A 64 -4.19 -0.58 2.94
N LEU A 65 -5.22 -1.28 3.44
CA LEU A 65 -6.33 -1.78 2.63
C LEU A 65 -7.16 -0.61 2.07
N GLY A 66 -7.44 0.42 2.89
CA GLY A 66 -8.16 1.62 2.46
C GLY A 66 -7.43 2.36 1.34
N VAL A 67 -6.12 2.57 1.49
CA VAL A 67 -5.29 3.20 0.45
C VAL A 67 -5.19 2.29 -0.79
N GLY A 68 -4.97 1.00 -0.61
CA GLY A 68 -4.86 0.03 -1.70
C GLY A 68 -6.14 -0.08 -2.53
N LEU A 69 -7.29 -0.30 -1.89
CA LEU A 69 -8.57 -0.37 -2.60
C LEU A 69 -8.97 0.99 -3.21
N GLY A 70 -8.80 2.08 -2.47
CA GLY A 70 -9.12 3.42 -2.96
C GLY A 70 -8.30 3.79 -4.20
N SER A 71 -6.99 3.55 -4.15
CA SER A 71 -6.10 3.79 -5.29
C SER A 71 -6.35 2.83 -6.45
N PHE A 72 -6.64 1.56 -6.18
CA PHE A 72 -6.99 0.58 -7.22
C PHE A 72 -8.21 1.01 -8.03
N LEU A 73 -9.29 1.40 -7.34
CA LEU A 73 -10.52 1.88 -7.99
C LEU A 73 -10.27 3.16 -8.80
N LEU A 74 -9.48 4.07 -8.23
CA LEU A 74 -9.11 5.32 -8.88
C LEU A 74 -8.30 5.07 -10.16
N PHE A 75 -7.27 4.23 -10.11
CA PHE A 75 -6.47 3.89 -11.29
C PHE A 75 -7.26 3.09 -12.32
N CYS A 76 -8.12 2.16 -11.89
CA CYS A 76 -9.01 1.45 -12.81
C CYS A 76 -9.91 2.41 -13.57
N PHE A 77 -10.43 3.45 -12.91
CA PHE A 77 -11.23 4.49 -13.56
C PHE A 77 -10.39 5.31 -14.55
N PHE A 78 -9.22 5.79 -14.14
CA PHE A 78 -8.37 6.65 -14.98
C PHE A 78 -7.68 5.93 -16.15
N LEU A 79 -7.37 4.64 -16.01
CA LEU A 79 -6.71 3.84 -17.04
C LEU A 79 -7.71 3.05 -17.91
N ARG A 80 -9.01 3.18 -17.64
CA ARG A 80 -10.05 2.52 -18.44
C ARG A 80 -9.98 2.96 -19.90
N GLY A 81 -9.73 2.00 -20.80
CA GLY A 81 -9.70 2.25 -22.25
C GLY A 81 -8.46 3.00 -22.75
N ARG A 82 -7.45 3.21 -21.91
CA ARG A 82 -6.16 3.77 -22.33
C ARG A 82 -5.18 2.68 -22.71
N ASP A 83 -4.35 2.95 -23.71
CA ASP A 83 -3.16 2.15 -23.97
C ASP A 83 -2.15 2.42 -22.85
N CYS A 84 -1.74 1.36 -22.17
CA CYS A 84 -0.87 1.43 -20.99
C CYS A 84 0.51 0.79 -21.24
N THR A 85 0.85 0.50 -22.51
CA THR A 85 2.09 -0.18 -22.87
C THR A 85 3.33 0.55 -22.31
N GLU A 86 3.38 1.88 -22.42
CA GLU A 86 4.49 2.67 -21.87
C GLU A 86 4.49 2.74 -20.33
N LEU A 87 3.31 2.63 -19.71
CA LEU A 87 3.16 2.69 -18.27
C LEU A 87 3.53 1.36 -17.60
N ARG A 88 3.43 0.24 -18.33
CA ARG A 88 3.64 -1.12 -17.82
C ARG A 88 5.00 -1.28 -17.15
N ASP A 89 6.07 -0.96 -17.88
CA ASP A 89 7.42 -1.18 -17.39
C ASP A 89 7.73 -0.24 -16.21
N ARG A 90 7.22 1.00 -16.26
CA ARG A 90 7.35 1.97 -15.15
C ARG A 90 6.57 1.51 -13.91
N ALA A 91 5.35 1.03 -14.07
CA ALA A 91 4.51 0.53 -12.97
C ALA A 91 5.12 -0.72 -12.33
N PHE A 92 5.70 -1.61 -13.14
CA PHE A 92 6.42 -2.77 -12.65
C PHE A 92 7.65 -2.37 -11.83
N TRP A 93 8.50 -1.49 -12.34
CA TRP A 93 9.67 -1.02 -11.59
C TRP A 93 9.29 -0.22 -10.34
N PHE A 94 8.24 0.58 -10.41
CA PHE A 94 7.70 1.26 -9.23
C PHE A 94 7.27 0.27 -8.16
N PHE A 95 6.60 -0.81 -8.54
CA PHE A 95 6.25 -1.90 -7.63
C PHE A 95 7.47 -2.59 -7.04
N VAL A 96 8.45 -2.97 -7.86
CA VAL A 96 9.68 -3.62 -7.40
C VAL A 96 10.44 -2.73 -6.40
N VAL A 97 10.61 -1.45 -6.71
CA VAL A 97 11.27 -0.49 -5.80
C VAL A 97 10.47 -0.31 -4.52
N SER A 98 9.14 -0.20 -4.61
CA SER A 98 8.26 -0.07 -3.43
C SER A 98 8.33 -1.31 -2.54
N LEU A 99 8.38 -2.51 -3.13
CA LEU A 99 8.54 -3.76 -2.40
C LEU A 99 9.90 -3.85 -1.70
N ILE A 100 10.99 -3.54 -2.41
CA ILE A 100 12.34 -3.53 -1.83
C ILE A 100 12.40 -2.51 -0.68
N MET A 101 11.91 -1.29 -0.90
CA MET A 101 11.85 -0.29 0.16
C MET A 101 11.03 -0.76 1.35
N PHE A 102 9.83 -1.32 1.13
CA PHE A 102 9.00 -1.84 2.21
C PHE A 102 9.74 -2.90 3.03
N LEU A 103 10.42 -3.85 2.38
CA LEU A 103 11.20 -4.88 3.07
C LEU A 103 12.36 -4.27 3.85
N VAL A 104 13.13 -3.36 3.25
CA VAL A 104 14.26 -2.70 3.90
C VAL A 104 13.79 -1.87 5.11
N LEU A 105 12.72 -1.11 4.95
CA LEU A 105 12.21 -0.20 5.96
C LEU A 105 11.38 -0.90 7.05
N THR A 106 10.98 -2.16 6.82
CA THR A 106 10.34 -3.00 7.84
C THR A 106 11.37 -3.64 8.78
N PHE A 107 12.66 -3.64 8.45
CA PHE A 107 13.66 -4.16 9.37
C PHE A 107 13.74 -3.34 10.67
N PRO A 108 13.89 -4.01 11.82
CA PRO A 108 13.86 -3.37 13.13
C PRO A 108 14.94 -2.29 13.31
N PHE A 109 16.10 -2.42 12.65
CA PHE A 109 17.19 -1.45 12.76
C PHE A 109 16.84 -0.06 12.19
N VAL A 110 15.89 0.04 11.25
CA VAL A 110 15.46 1.33 10.68
C VAL A 110 14.67 2.16 11.70
N TYR A 111 13.95 1.49 12.61
CA TYR A 111 13.21 2.17 13.68
C TYR A 111 14.11 2.72 14.79
N VAL A 112 15.34 2.19 14.92
CA VAL A 112 16.33 2.55 15.95
C VAL A 112 17.17 3.79 15.57
N PHE A 113 17.01 4.34 14.36
CA PHE A 113 17.50 5.69 14.08
C PHE A 113 16.67 6.70 14.90
N GLU A 114 16.99 6.80 16.19
CA GLU A 114 16.84 8.00 16.98
C GLU A 114 17.65 9.07 16.25
N ILE A 115 16.95 10.03 15.64
CA ILE A 115 17.55 11.35 15.52
C ILE A 115 17.80 11.73 16.98
N ALA A 116 19.08 11.73 17.38
CA ALA A 116 19.51 12.36 18.60
C ALA A 116 19.05 13.81 18.51
N VAL A 117 17.81 14.07 18.93
CA VAL A 117 17.36 15.41 19.29
C VAL A 117 18.12 15.66 20.57
N SER A 118 19.34 16.16 20.39
CA SER A 118 20.14 16.75 21.44
C SER A 118 19.24 17.68 22.23
N SER A 119 18.95 17.26 23.45
CA SER A 119 18.28 18.02 24.48
C SER A 119 18.78 19.46 24.51
N VAL A 120 17.85 20.40 24.38
CA VAL A 120 18.00 21.75 24.94
C VAL A 120 16.91 21.92 25.97
#